data_AF-A0A1X7GTI1-F1
#
_entry.id   AF-A0A1X7GTI1-F1
#
_cell.length_a   1.000
_cell.length_b   1.000
_cell.length_c   1.000
_cell.angle_alpha   90.00
_cell.angle_beta   90.00
_cell.angle_gamma   90.00
#
_symmetry.space_group_name_H-M   'P 1'
#
loop_
_entity.id
_entity.type
_entity.pdbx_description
1 polymer ?
#
loop_
_entity_poly.entity_id
_entity_poly.type
_entity_poly.pdbx_seq_one_letter_code
_entity_poly.pdbx_strand_id
1 'polypeptide(L)' 'MKDTIKYVGLDVSKENIAVSVAAPSREGARYLGTIPHNEYHILKVLRKFGGTDSYA' A
#
# COMPACT_ATOMS: atom_id res chain seq x y z
N MET A 1 16.21 3.18 -13.12
CA MET A 1 15.76 3.17 -11.70
C MET A 1 15.73 1.72 -11.24
N LYS A 2 16.10 1.44 -10.00
CA LYS A 2 16.08 0.06 -9.48
C LYS A 2 14.65 -0.25 -9.06
N ASP A 3 13.98 -1.16 -9.77
CA ASP A 3 12.65 -1.62 -9.39
C ASP A 3 12.72 -2.22 -7.99
N THR A 4 12.17 -1.50 -7.03
CA THR A 4 12.18 -1.89 -5.63
C THR A 4 10.80 -2.40 -5.30
N ILE A 5 10.68 -3.70 -5.10
CA ILE A 5 9.44 -4.32 -4.65
C ILE A 5 9.11 -3.75 -3.26
N LYS A 6 7.87 -3.33 -3.04
CA LYS A 6 7.35 -2.96 -1.73
C LYS A 6 6.19 -3.89 -1.40
N TYR A 7 6.13 -4.34 -0.16
CA TYR A 7 5.03 -5.17 0.32
C TYR A 7 4.04 -4.29 1.06
N VAL A 8 2.76 -4.40 0.73
CA VAL A 8 1.68 -3.61 1.35
C VAL A 8 0.78 -4.56 2.13
N GLY A 9 0.66 -4.33 3.43
CA GLY A 9 -0.31 -5.00 4.30
C GLY A 9 -1.60 -4.19 4.38
N LEU A 10 -2.74 -4.83 4.12
CA LEU A 10 -4.07 -4.26 4.23
C LEU A 10 -4.89 -5.08 5.23
N ASP A 11 -5.27 -4.47 6.35
CA ASP A 11 -6.17 -5.06 7.33
C ASP A 11 -7.54 -4.39 7.20
N VAL A 12 -8.55 -5.17 6.80
CA VAL A 12 -9.82 -4.68 6.28
C VAL A 12 -10.94 -4.89 7.31
N SER A 13 -11.59 -3.80 7.71
CA SER A 13 -12.81 -3.80 8.54
C SER A 13 -14.00 -3.28 7.75
N LYS A 14 -15.21 -3.29 8.34
CA LYS A 14 -16.43 -2.83 7.66
C LYS A 14 -16.30 -1.41 7.09
N GLU A 15 -15.74 -0.49 7.86
CA GLU A 15 -15.72 0.95 7.51
C GLU A 15 -14.33 1.44 7.08
N ASN A 16 -13.26 0.78 7.54
CA ASN A 16 -11.88 1.26 7.37
C ASN A 16 -10.90 0.14 7.01
N ILE A 17 -9.78 0.52 6.40
CA ILE A 17 -8.66 -0.37 6.07
C ILE A 17 -7.39 0.23 6.67
N ALA A 18 -6.71 -0.53 7.54
CA ALA A 18 -5.39 -0.17 8.05
C ALA A 18 -4.30 -0.56 7.04
N VAL A 19 -3.36 0.36 6.79
CA VAL A 19 -2.32 0.21 5.76
C VAL A 19 -0.95 0.19 6.42
N SER A 20 -0.14 -0.80 6.06
CA SER A 20 1.27 -0.88 6.43
C SER A 20 2.14 -1.21 5.21
N VAL A 21 3.41 -0.79 5.22
CA VAL A 21 4.34 -1.02 4.11
C VAL A 21 5.69 -1.51 4.62
N ALA A 22 6.22 -2.54 3.97
CA ALA A 22 7.55 -3.07 4.20
C ALA A 22 8.41 -2.99 2.94
N ALA A 23 9.71 -2.73 3.14
CA ALA A 23 10.71 -2.90 2.10
C ALA A 23 11.12 -4.40 2.02
N PRO A 24 11.88 -4.82 0.99
CA PRO A 24 12.40 -6.20 0.91
C PRO A 24 13.46 -6.54 1.96
N SER A 25 13.87 -5.58 2.78
CA SER A 25 14.77 -5.81 3.92
C SER A 25 14.06 -6.59 5.02
N ARG A 26 14.83 -7.08 6.00
CA ARG A 26 14.29 -7.74 7.21
C ARG A 26 13.65 -6.77 8.21
N GLU A 27 13.40 -5.53 7.81
CA GLU A 27 12.77 -4.54 8.67
C GLU A 27 11.26 -4.80 8.78
N GLY A 28 10.69 -4.48 9.94
CA GLY A 28 9.25 -4.62 10.16
C GLY A 28 8.43 -3.71 9.24
N ALA A 29 7.19 -4.10 8.98
CA ALA A 29 6.25 -3.26 8.25
C ALA A 29 5.97 -1.96 9.03
N ARG A 30 6.04 -0.82 8.35
CA ARG A 30 5.70 0.49 8.92
C ARG A 30 4.21 0.75 8.74
N TYR A 31 3.50 0.98 9.83
CA TYR A 31 2.12 1.46 9.79
C TYR A 31 2.05 2.88 9.22
N LEU A 32 1.13 3.09 8.28
CA LEU A 32 0.97 4.36 7.57
C LEU A 32 -0.35 5.08 7.90
N GLY A 33 -1.35 4.38 8.45
CA GLY A 33 -2.65 4.94 8.79
C GLY A 33 -3.82 4.10 8.30
N THR A 34 -5.02 4.63 8.47
CA THR A 34 -6.27 4.05 7.98
C THR A 34 -6.83 4.82 6.79
N ILE A 35 -7.49 4.11 5.87
CA ILE A 35 -8.29 4.67 4.79
C ILE A 35 -9.75 4.18 4.89
N PRO A 36 -10.74 4.90 4.35
CA PRO A 36 -12.10 4.38 4.21
C PRO A 36 -12.15 3.11 3.36
N HIS A 37 -13.05 2.19 3.69
CA HIS A 37 -13.26 0.95 2.93
C HIS A 37 -14.02 1.23 1.63
N ASN A 38 -13.30 1.73 0.63
CA ASN A 38 -13.80 1.81 -0.75
C ASN A 38 -12.66 1.73 -1.78
N GLU A 39 -13.03 1.38 -3.01
CA GLU A 39 -12.11 1.16 -4.11
C GLU A 39 -11.25 2.38 -4.44
N TYR A 40 -11.85 3.59 -4.44
CA TYR A 40 -11.13 4.82 -4.74
C TYR A 40 -9.92 5.04 -3.81
N HIS A 41 -10.09 4.83 -2.51
CA HIS A 41 -9.00 5.03 -1.55
C HIS A 41 -7.94 3.94 -1.65
N ILE A 42 -8.33 2.70 -1.93
CA ILE A 42 -7.39 1.59 -2.19
C ILE A 42 -6.53 1.92 -3.41
N LEU A 43 -7.14 2.29 -4.53
CA LEU A 43 -6.42 2.66 -5.76
C LEU A 43 -5.48 3.85 -5.53
N LYS A 44 -5.91 4.84 -4.75
CA LYS A 44 -5.08 5.99 -4.39
C LYS A 44 -3.84 5.59 -3.57
N VAL A 45 -3.96 4.62 -2.67
CA VAL A 45 -2.83 4.05 -1.92
C VAL A 45 -1.92 3.27 -2.85
N LEU A 46 -2.47 2.37 -3.66
CA LEU A 46 -1.68 1.55 -4.59
C LEU A 46 -0.90 2.41 -5.59
N ARG A 47 -1.48 3.49 -6.13
CA ARG A 47 -0.79 4.44 -7.04
C ARG A 47 0.36 5.21 -6.38
N LYS A 48 0.38 5.34 -5.05
CA LYS A 48 1.53 5.94 -4.35
C LYS A 48 2.72 4.97 -4.26
N PHE A 49 2.45 3.67 -4.33
CA PHE A 49 3.46 2.62 -4.15
C PHE A 49 3.86 1.91 -5.44
N GLY A 50 2.92 1.73 -6.37
CA GLY A 50 3.19 1.36 -7.75
C GLY A 50 3.67 2.58 -8.54
N GLY A 51 4.71 2.40 -9.36
CA GLY A 51 5.18 3.46 -10.24
C GLY A 51 4.06 3.93 -11.18
N THR A 52 4.09 5.20 -11.58
CA THR A 52 3.13 5.82 -12.50
C THR A 52 3.00 5.14 -13.87
N ASP A 53 3.91 4.21 -14.20
CA ASP A 53 4.03 3.57 -15.53
C ASP A 53 3.52 2.13 -15.60
N SER A 54 3.01 1.53 -14.52
CA SER A 54 2.65 0.09 -14.52
C SER A 54 1.26 -0.23 -15.11
N TYR A 55 0.81 0.55 -16.09
CA TYR A 55 -0.35 0.24 -16.93
C TYR A 55 0.10 0.17 -18.39
N ALA A 56 0.81 -0.89 -18.74
CA ALA A 56 1.01 -1.37 -20.10
C ALA A 56 0.45 -2.80 -20.19
#